data_AF-A0A258RVK4-F1
#
_entry.id   AF-A0A258RVK4-F1
#
_cell.length_a   1.000
_cell.length_b   1.000
_cell.length_c   1.000
_cell.angle_alpha   90.00
_cell.angle_beta   90.00
_cell.angle_gamma   90.00
#
_symmetry.space_group_name_H-M   'P 1'
#
loop_
_entity.id
_entity.type
_entity.pdbx_description
1 polymer ?
#
loop_
_entity_poly.entity_id
_entity_poly.type
_entity_poly.pdbx_seq_one_letter_code
_entity_poly.pdbx_strand_id
1 'polypeptide(L)'
;MEPDYALSISGVLLAGRDDAYLPATAAQLDQFPGLCVTVHDTVIGPDAVAMRFTEHGVSNRHHRRLSTWGGVTLFRIKNGRLHQGWAEEDYFARKRQLAQATCDVVQSPHPAPWDAPCEVPNVEVEAIARAFLNDSASWADSSRIDEISAEGPRFADLVAIADITVDQLFSAGNRGAFHLSCTGKYKGGFPDIDTALVGQSVILRLAGLFDVADGAVSRVQVCADRLGLSRSLMDPK
;
A
#
# COMPACT_ATOMS: atom_id res chain seq x y z
N MET A 1 19.23 5.22 4.32
CA MET A 1 18.61 4.46 5.42
C MET A 1 19.50 4.51 6.64
N GLU A 2 18.92 4.76 7.80
CA GLU A 2 19.55 4.59 9.12
C GLU A 2 19.86 3.10 9.39
N PRO A 3 20.82 2.75 10.26
CA PRO A 3 21.09 1.35 10.63
C PRO A 3 19.88 0.66 11.29
N ASP A 4 19.12 1.38 12.11
CA ASP A 4 17.89 0.93 12.77
C ASP A 4 16.65 1.05 11.89
N TYR A 5 16.83 1.23 10.57
CA TYR A 5 15.72 1.34 9.63
C TYR A 5 14.74 0.16 9.76
N ALA A 6 13.45 0.48 9.79
CA ALA A 6 12.39 -0.53 9.83
C ALA A 6 11.32 -0.29 8.75
N LEU A 7 10.80 -1.38 8.17
CA LEU A 7 9.70 -1.35 7.21
C LEU A 7 8.55 -2.23 7.69
N SER A 8 7.35 -1.66 7.79
CA SER A 8 6.09 -2.39 7.97
C SER A 8 5.44 -2.64 6.61
N ILE A 9 5.26 -3.91 6.23
CA ILE A 9 4.64 -4.29 4.95
C ILE A 9 3.85 -5.58 5.10
N SER A 10 2.60 -5.61 4.63
CA SER A 10 1.75 -6.82 4.63
C SER A 10 1.68 -7.52 6.00
N GLY A 11 1.64 -6.72 7.08
CA GLY A 11 1.61 -7.19 8.46
C GLY A 11 2.92 -7.75 9.02
N VAL A 12 4.02 -7.64 8.27
CA VAL A 12 5.36 -8.04 8.70
C VAL A 12 6.19 -6.79 8.99
N LEU A 13 6.92 -6.82 10.11
CA LEU A 13 7.91 -5.80 10.44
C LEU A 13 9.31 -6.32 10.11
N LEU A 14 9.98 -5.67 9.16
CA LEU A 14 11.40 -5.85 8.86
C LEU A 14 12.19 -4.85 9.68
N ALA A 15 12.61 -5.23 10.89
CA ALA A 15 13.33 -4.34 11.82
C ALA A 15 14.86 -4.51 11.68
N GLY A 16 15.53 -3.45 11.23
CA GLY A 16 16.98 -3.41 11.02
C GLY A 16 17.35 -3.40 9.54
N ARG A 17 18.18 -2.44 9.14
CA ARG A 17 18.61 -2.27 7.75
C ARG A 17 19.34 -3.53 7.23
N ASP A 18 20.38 -3.93 7.95
CA ASP A 18 21.34 -4.94 7.47
C ASP A 18 20.84 -6.36 7.74
N ASP A 19 20.15 -6.58 8.86
CA ASP A 19 19.74 -7.92 9.31
C ASP A 19 18.38 -8.37 8.76
N ALA A 20 17.49 -7.43 8.43
CA ALA A 20 16.12 -7.75 7.99
C ALA A 20 15.78 -7.17 6.62
N TYR A 21 15.92 -5.85 6.43
CA TYR A 21 15.44 -5.19 5.22
C TYR A 21 16.27 -5.55 3.97
N LEU A 22 17.60 -5.43 4.01
CA LEU A 22 18.46 -5.73 2.87
C LEU A 22 18.37 -7.21 2.44
N PRO A 23 18.37 -8.21 3.34
CA PRO A 23 18.16 -9.61 2.96
C PRO A 23 16.79 -9.87 2.30
N ALA A 24 15.71 -9.28 2.82
CA ALA A 24 14.38 -9.41 2.24
C ALA A 24 14.32 -8.79 0.83
N THR A 25 14.91 -7.61 0.65
CA THR A 25 15.02 -6.93 -0.65
C THR A 25 15.85 -7.78 -1.63
N ALA A 26 16.98 -8.31 -1.19
CA ALA A 26 17.83 -9.18 -2.01
C ALA A 26 17.07 -10.42 -2.49
N ALA A 27 16.27 -11.06 -1.64
CA ALA A 27 15.44 -12.20 -2.03
C ALA A 27 14.40 -11.86 -3.11
N GLN A 28 13.84 -10.64 -3.08
CA GLN A 28 12.94 -10.15 -4.13
C GLN A 28 13.69 -9.92 -5.45
N LEU A 29 14.89 -9.33 -5.39
CA LEU A 29 15.75 -9.12 -6.55
C LEU A 29 16.26 -10.44 -7.15
N ASP A 30 16.56 -11.45 -6.34
CA ASP A 30 16.91 -12.79 -6.82
C ASP A 30 15.74 -13.45 -7.57
N GLN A 31 14.51 -13.23 -7.07
CA GLN A 31 13.29 -13.68 -7.74
C GLN A 31 13.03 -12.89 -9.02
N PHE A 32 13.32 -11.59 -9.04
CA PHE A 32 13.11 -10.68 -10.17
C PHE A 32 14.39 -9.89 -10.50
N PRO A 33 15.38 -10.48 -11.21
CA PRO A 33 16.69 -9.82 -11.41
C PRO A 33 16.64 -8.52 -12.23
N GLY A 34 15.60 -8.36 -13.03
CA GLY A 34 15.33 -7.14 -13.80
C GLY A 34 14.22 -6.28 -13.19
N LEU A 35 13.97 -6.40 -11.88
CA LEU A 35 12.94 -5.64 -11.19
C LEU A 35 13.15 -4.15 -11.44
N CYS A 36 12.08 -3.49 -11.85
CA CYS A 36 12.03 -2.07 -12.10
C CYS A 36 10.88 -1.47 -11.31
N VAL A 37 11.08 -0.23 -10.85
CA VAL A 37 10.05 0.58 -10.19
C VAL A 37 9.71 1.75 -11.09
N THR A 38 8.43 1.93 -11.39
CA THR A 38 7.93 3.12 -12.06
C THR A 38 7.11 3.93 -11.07
N VAL A 39 7.55 5.15 -10.77
CA VAL A 39 6.86 6.07 -9.87
C VAL A 39 5.75 6.80 -10.64
N HIS A 40 4.56 6.89 -10.05
CA HIS A 40 3.38 7.53 -10.65
C HIS A 40 2.99 8.83 -9.95
N ASP A 41 3.28 8.93 -8.65
CA ASP A 41 2.93 10.10 -7.85
C ASP A 41 3.83 10.16 -6.61
N THR A 42 4.08 11.36 -6.10
CA THR A 42 4.87 11.60 -4.89
C THR A 42 4.25 12.67 -4.01
N VAL A 43 4.47 12.54 -2.70
CA VAL A 43 4.20 13.57 -1.70
C VAL A 43 5.50 13.78 -0.92
N ILE A 44 6.06 14.99 -1.00
CA ILE A 44 7.38 15.31 -0.45
C ILE A 44 7.23 16.37 0.64
N GLY A 45 7.50 15.98 1.88
CA GLY A 45 7.64 16.89 3.01
C GLY A 45 9.06 16.89 3.57
N PRO A 46 9.36 17.76 4.55
CA PRO A 46 10.70 17.91 5.10
C PRO A 46 11.22 16.64 5.80
N ASP A 47 10.34 15.97 6.55
CA ASP A 47 10.67 14.80 7.37
C ASP A 47 9.92 13.54 6.95
N ALA A 48 9.23 13.57 5.80
CA ALA A 48 8.49 12.44 5.28
C ALA A 48 8.34 12.49 3.76
N VAL A 49 8.33 11.32 3.13
CA VAL A 49 8.09 11.19 1.69
C VAL A 49 7.19 9.99 1.44
N ALA A 50 6.32 10.07 0.45
CA ALA A 50 5.50 8.95 0.00
C ALA A 50 5.48 8.88 -1.52
N MET A 51 5.25 7.68 -2.05
CA MET A 51 5.08 7.47 -3.49
C MET A 51 4.05 6.39 -3.80
N ARG A 52 3.29 6.62 -4.88
CA ARG A 52 2.58 5.57 -5.61
C ARG A 52 3.50 5.04 -6.70
N PHE A 53 3.58 3.72 -6.84
CA PHE A 53 4.47 3.09 -7.81
C PHE A 53 3.86 1.82 -8.40
N THR A 54 4.46 1.35 -9.49
CA THR A 54 4.33 -0.02 -10.00
C THR A 54 5.70 -0.67 -10.04
N GLU A 55 5.82 -1.81 -9.38
CA GLU A 55 6.94 -2.72 -9.56
C GLU A 55 6.66 -3.65 -10.74
N HIS A 56 7.69 -3.98 -11.52
CA HIS A 56 7.54 -4.89 -12.64
C HIS A 56 8.82 -5.62 -12.97
N GLY A 57 8.69 -6.86 -13.42
CA GLY A 57 9.83 -7.69 -13.76
C GLY A 57 9.46 -9.12 -14.11
N VAL A 58 10.48 -9.86 -14.56
CA VAL A 58 10.34 -11.27 -14.93
C VAL A 58 10.79 -12.17 -13.79
N SER A 59 9.93 -13.09 -13.36
CA SER A 59 10.22 -13.98 -12.24
C SER A 59 11.03 -15.22 -12.65
N ASN A 60 12.16 -15.45 -11.99
CA ASN A 60 12.94 -16.68 -12.11
C ASN A 60 12.24 -17.91 -11.52
N ARG A 61 11.34 -17.71 -10.54
CA ARG A 61 10.64 -18.81 -9.86
C ARG A 61 9.37 -19.28 -10.59
N HIS A 62 8.89 -18.52 -11.57
CA HIS A 62 7.61 -18.76 -12.23
C HIS A 62 7.78 -18.88 -13.74
N HIS A 63 8.70 -19.73 -14.19
CA HIS A 63 8.94 -19.99 -15.62
C HIS A 63 9.17 -18.74 -16.46
N ARG A 64 9.90 -17.75 -15.91
CA ARG A 64 10.18 -16.47 -16.59
C ARG A 64 8.90 -15.71 -16.98
N ARG A 65 7.82 -15.84 -16.20
CA ARG A 65 6.60 -15.04 -16.37
C ARG A 65 6.82 -13.60 -15.90
N LEU A 66 6.26 -12.67 -16.67
CA LEU A 66 6.22 -11.24 -16.35
C LEU A 66 5.10 -10.95 -15.34
N SER A 67 5.33 -9.98 -14.47
CA SER A 67 4.27 -9.38 -13.63
C SER A 67 4.55 -7.91 -13.35
N THR A 68 3.48 -7.14 -13.17
CA THR A 68 3.47 -5.71 -12.78
C THR A 68 2.51 -5.53 -11.61
N TRP A 69 2.93 -4.98 -10.48
CA TRP A 69 2.06 -4.80 -9.32
C TRP A 69 2.25 -3.41 -8.72
N GLY A 70 1.12 -2.77 -8.40
CA GLY A 70 1.13 -1.44 -7.83
C GLY A 70 1.30 -1.46 -6.32
N GLY A 71 1.69 -0.32 -5.77
CA GLY A 71 1.75 -0.12 -4.33
C GLY A 71 1.86 1.34 -3.94
N VAL A 72 1.78 1.56 -2.63
CA VAL A 72 2.09 2.85 -1.99
C VAL A 72 3.11 2.60 -0.90
N THR A 73 4.16 3.40 -0.88
CA THR A 73 5.15 3.44 0.20
C THR A 73 5.18 4.84 0.80
N LEU A 74 5.46 4.91 2.09
CA LEU A 74 5.72 6.16 2.80
C LEU A 74 6.81 5.96 3.84
N PHE A 75 7.62 6.98 4.05
CA PHE A 75 8.80 6.94 4.89
C PHE A 75 8.89 8.18 5.77
N ARG A 76 9.34 7.99 7.02
CA ARG A 76 9.87 9.05 7.87
C ARG A 76 11.36 9.20 7.62
N ILE A 77 11.82 10.45 7.60
CA ILE A 77 13.21 10.84 7.41
C ILE A 77 13.72 11.38 8.75
N LYS A 78 14.93 10.95 9.12
CA LYS A 78 15.67 11.46 10.28
C LYS A 78 17.12 11.66 9.83
N ASN A 79 17.74 12.79 10.19
CA ASN A 79 19.12 13.11 9.80
C ASN A 79 19.40 12.99 8.28
N GLY A 80 18.41 13.32 7.44
CA GLY A 80 18.52 13.18 5.98
C GLY A 80 18.53 11.74 5.47
N ARG A 81 18.14 10.75 6.29
CA ARG A 81 18.07 9.32 5.94
C ARG A 81 16.70 8.75 6.28
N LEU A 82 16.24 7.77 5.49
CA LEU A 82 15.04 7.00 5.80
C LEU A 82 15.23 6.25 7.13
N HIS A 83 14.28 6.40 8.05
CA HIS A 83 14.30 5.80 9.39
C HIS A 83 13.18 4.78 9.60
N GLN A 84 11.96 5.06 9.16
CA GLN A 84 10.84 4.14 9.27
C GLN A 84 9.99 4.19 8.00
N GLY A 85 9.56 3.03 7.50
CA GLY A 85 8.72 2.91 6.32
C GLY A 85 7.45 2.12 6.58
N TRP A 86 6.43 2.41 5.78
CA TRP A 86 5.22 1.61 5.62
C TRP A 86 4.98 1.41 4.14
N ALA A 87 4.54 0.22 3.76
CA ALA A 87 4.23 -0.11 2.39
C ALA A 87 3.06 -1.09 2.33
N GLU A 88 2.19 -0.92 1.34
CA GLU A 88 1.28 -1.98 0.93
C GLU A 88 1.30 -2.07 -0.60
N GLU A 89 1.31 -3.31 -1.10
CA GLU A 89 1.46 -3.66 -2.51
C GLU A 89 0.40 -4.68 -2.93
N ASP A 90 -0.03 -4.64 -4.19
CA ASP A 90 -1.05 -5.55 -4.73
C ASP A 90 -0.43 -6.90 -5.11
N TYR A 91 0.11 -7.60 -4.10
CA TYR A 91 0.64 -8.94 -4.28
C TYR A 91 -0.43 -9.97 -4.68
N PHE A 92 -1.71 -9.64 -4.49
CA PHE A 92 -2.82 -10.47 -4.98
C PHE A 92 -2.87 -10.47 -6.50
N ALA A 93 -2.80 -9.29 -7.15
CA ALA A 93 -2.66 -9.21 -8.60
C ALA A 93 -1.35 -9.87 -9.08
N ARG A 94 -0.23 -9.66 -8.39
CA ARG A 94 1.04 -10.35 -8.72
C ARG A 94 0.88 -11.88 -8.74
N LYS A 95 0.24 -12.47 -7.73
CA LYS A 95 -0.05 -13.91 -7.66
C LYS A 95 -0.83 -14.37 -8.89
N ARG A 96 -1.90 -13.65 -9.25
CA ARG A 96 -2.71 -13.94 -10.45
C ARG A 96 -1.87 -13.89 -11.73
N GLN A 97 -1.17 -12.79 -11.96
CA GLN A 97 -0.39 -12.57 -13.19
C GLN A 97 0.68 -13.66 -13.37
N LEU A 98 1.38 -14.01 -12.29
CA LEU A 98 2.36 -15.10 -12.31
C LEU A 98 1.71 -16.47 -12.54
N ALA A 99 0.46 -16.69 -12.15
CA ALA A 99 -0.26 -17.93 -12.42
C ALA A 99 -0.78 -18.00 -13.87
N GLN A 100 -1.24 -16.87 -14.42
CA GLN A 100 -1.92 -16.79 -15.73
C GLN A 100 -1.02 -16.34 -16.88
N ALA A 101 0.22 -15.94 -16.59
CA ALA A 101 1.17 -15.39 -17.57
C ALA A 101 0.62 -14.19 -18.36
N THR A 102 -0.28 -13.41 -17.74
CA THR A 102 -0.83 -12.16 -18.27
C THR A 102 -0.47 -11.05 -17.31
N CYS A 103 0.03 -9.93 -17.85
CA CYS A 103 0.52 -8.81 -17.07
C CYS A 103 -0.46 -7.64 -17.15
N ASP A 104 -0.58 -6.89 -16.05
CA ASP A 104 -1.40 -5.68 -16.05
C ASP A 104 -0.67 -4.52 -16.73
N VAL A 105 -1.42 -3.48 -17.07
CA VAL A 105 -0.85 -2.27 -17.69
C VAL A 105 -0.13 -1.45 -16.63
N VAL A 106 1.14 -1.11 -16.89
CA VAL A 106 1.87 -0.12 -16.09
C VAL A 106 1.27 1.25 -16.36
N GLN A 107 0.89 1.97 -15.31
CA GLN A 107 0.39 3.34 -15.44
C GLN A 107 1.47 4.28 -16.00
N SER A 108 1.05 5.44 -16.51
CA SER A 108 2.00 6.45 -17.00
C SER A 108 2.97 6.85 -15.89
N PRO A 109 4.28 6.99 -16.18
CA PRO A 109 5.25 7.45 -15.19
C PRO A 109 5.00 8.92 -14.82
N HIS A 110 5.30 9.28 -13.59
CA HIS A 110 5.45 10.68 -13.22
C HIS A 110 6.63 11.29 -14.00
N PRO A 111 6.48 12.46 -14.65
CA PRO A 111 7.53 13.04 -15.49
C PRO A 111 8.83 13.35 -14.73
N ALA A 112 8.73 13.82 -13.49
CA ALA A 112 9.86 14.21 -12.64
C ALA A 112 9.54 13.99 -11.13
N PRO A 113 9.44 12.73 -10.65
CA PRO A 113 8.86 12.41 -9.33
C PRO A 113 9.63 13.01 -8.15
N TRP A 114 10.92 13.29 -8.35
CA TRP A 114 11.83 13.76 -7.31
C TRP A 114 12.08 15.27 -7.35
N ASP A 115 11.57 15.95 -8.38
CA ASP A 115 11.62 17.42 -8.52
C ASP A 115 10.31 18.09 -8.06
N ALA A 116 9.37 17.32 -7.51
CA ALA A 116 8.18 17.86 -6.87
C ALA A 116 8.56 18.75 -5.68
N PRO A 117 7.80 19.84 -5.42
CA PRO A 117 8.11 20.75 -4.33
C PRO A 117 8.05 20.03 -2.98
N CYS A 118 9.03 20.34 -2.12
CA CYS A 118 9.01 19.94 -0.71
C CYS A 118 8.12 20.93 0.05
N GLU A 119 6.92 20.49 0.41
CA GLU A 119 5.91 21.34 1.06
C GLU A 119 5.88 21.09 2.57
N VAL A 120 5.54 22.13 3.34
CA VAL A 120 5.45 22.01 4.80
C VAL A 120 4.20 21.24 5.23
N PRO A 121 4.22 20.57 6.40
CA PRO A 121 3.02 19.95 6.96
C PRO A 121 1.91 20.97 7.22
N ASN A 122 0.67 20.55 6.99
CA ASN A 122 -0.55 21.30 7.21
C ASN A 122 -1.48 20.55 8.17
N VAL A 123 -1.61 21.09 9.39
CA VAL A 123 -2.40 20.50 10.48
C VAL A 123 -3.90 20.41 10.18
N GLU A 124 -4.44 21.34 9.39
CA GLU A 124 -5.85 21.34 9.00
C GLU A 124 -6.13 20.22 7.99
N VAL A 125 -5.24 20.06 7.01
CA VAL A 125 -5.28 18.97 6.02
C VAL A 125 -5.18 17.61 6.71
N GLU A 126 -4.30 17.46 7.70
CA GLU A 126 -4.20 16.22 8.48
C GLU A 126 -5.44 15.96 9.33
N ALA A 127 -6.09 16.99 9.87
CA ALA A 127 -7.34 16.84 10.62
C ALA A 127 -8.50 16.39 9.70
N ILE A 128 -8.63 17.00 8.51
CA ILE A 128 -9.61 16.62 7.49
C ILE A 128 -9.38 15.17 7.05
N ALA A 129 -8.13 14.81 6.73
CA ALA A 129 -7.78 13.46 6.34
C ALA A 129 -8.06 12.46 7.46
N ARG A 130 -7.68 12.77 8.70
CA ARG A 130 -7.94 11.90 9.85
C ARG A 130 -9.42 11.67 10.07
N ALA A 131 -10.26 12.70 9.93
CA ALA A 131 -11.71 12.54 10.02
C ALA A 131 -12.25 11.61 8.92
N PHE A 132 -11.82 11.79 7.67
CA PHE A 132 -12.19 10.94 6.55
C PHE A 132 -11.75 9.47 6.76
N LEU A 133 -10.48 9.26 7.14
CA LEU A 133 -9.88 7.93 7.25
C LEU A 133 -10.51 7.08 8.36
N ASN A 134 -10.96 7.71 9.46
CA ASN A 134 -11.60 7.01 10.58
C ASN A 134 -13.10 6.75 10.38
N ASP A 135 -13.72 7.31 9.36
CA ASP A 135 -15.12 7.00 9.01
C ASP A 135 -15.15 5.79 8.06
N SER A 136 -15.69 4.66 8.56
CA SER A 136 -15.81 3.44 7.76
C SER A 136 -16.71 3.63 6.53
N ALA A 137 -17.67 4.56 6.56
CA ALA A 137 -18.54 4.87 5.43
C ALA A 137 -17.78 5.54 4.28
N SER A 138 -16.72 6.31 4.56
CA SER A 138 -15.87 6.95 3.55
C SER A 138 -15.26 5.93 2.57
N TRP A 139 -14.97 4.72 3.05
CA TRP A 139 -14.35 3.67 2.25
C TRP A 139 -15.32 2.96 1.30
N ALA A 140 -16.64 3.15 1.48
CA ALA A 140 -17.65 2.64 0.58
C ALA A 140 -17.87 3.55 -0.64
N ASP A 141 -17.51 4.84 -0.55
CA ASP A 141 -17.66 5.81 -1.64
C ASP A 141 -16.57 5.64 -2.71
N SER A 142 -16.88 4.89 -3.76
CA SER A 142 -15.93 4.66 -4.87
C SER A 142 -15.62 5.90 -5.70
N SER A 143 -16.36 7.01 -5.55
CA SER A 143 -16.12 8.21 -6.36
C SER A 143 -14.83 8.93 -5.98
N ARG A 144 -14.33 8.72 -4.77
CA ARG A 144 -13.09 9.32 -4.24
C ARG A 144 -11.93 8.35 -4.14
N ILE A 145 -12.19 7.04 -4.23
CA ILE A 145 -11.20 5.99 -4.02
C ILE A 145 -10.70 5.46 -5.37
N ASP A 146 -9.46 5.81 -5.71
CA ASP A 146 -8.64 5.19 -6.75
C ASP A 146 -7.87 4.01 -6.13
N GLU A 147 -8.53 2.85 -6.11
CA GLU A 147 -7.96 1.62 -5.57
C GLU A 147 -6.93 1.03 -6.54
N ILE A 148 -5.71 0.83 -6.07
CA ILE A 148 -4.64 0.13 -6.77
C ILE A 148 -4.96 -1.36 -6.72
N SER A 149 -5.84 -1.76 -7.64
CA SER A 149 -6.25 -3.15 -7.85
C SER A 149 -6.51 -3.36 -9.33
N ALA A 150 -5.72 -4.21 -9.98
CA ALA A 150 -5.88 -4.41 -11.42
C ALA A 150 -7.08 -5.30 -11.75
N GLU A 151 -7.34 -6.32 -10.93
CA GLU A 151 -8.63 -7.04 -10.90
C GLU A 151 -8.82 -7.71 -9.52
N GLY A 152 -9.89 -8.50 -9.39
CA GLY A 152 -10.29 -9.18 -8.16
C GLY A 152 -11.25 -8.34 -7.32
N PRO A 153 -11.65 -8.85 -6.13
CA PRO A 153 -12.55 -8.12 -5.27
C PRO A 153 -11.88 -6.85 -4.73
N ARG A 154 -12.66 -5.77 -4.65
CA ARG A 154 -12.25 -4.54 -3.98
C ARG A 154 -12.16 -4.76 -2.49
N PHE A 155 -11.29 -4.05 -1.79
CA PHE A 155 -11.13 -4.28 -0.36
C PHE A 155 -12.41 -3.98 0.45
N ALA A 156 -13.22 -3.00 0.02
CA ALA A 156 -14.51 -2.68 0.66
C ALA A 156 -15.54 -3.81 0.50
N ASP A 157 -15.39 -4.66 -0.50
CA ASP A 157 -16.23 -5.84 -0.71
C ASP A 157 -15.78 -7.02 0.16
N LEU A 158 -14.50 -7.05 0.55
CA LEU A 158 -13.89 -8.14 1.32
C LEU A 158 -14.11 -8.03 2.83
N VAL A 159 -14.21 -6.82 3.39
CA VAL A 159 -14.21 -6.61 4.84
C VAL A 159 -15.32 -5.65 5.27
N ALA A 160 -16.13 -6.08 6.24
CA ALA A 160 -17.00 -5.19 7.01
C ALA A 160 -16.15 -4.56 8.11
N ILE A 161 -15.67 -3.34 7.86
CA ILE A 161 -14.77 -2.60 8.75
C ILE A 161 -15.53 -2.23 10.04
N ALA A 162 -14.98 -2.63 11.18
CA ALA A 162 -15.52 -2.33 12.49
C ALA A 162 -14.70 -1.24 13.22
N ASP A 163 -13.38 -1.25 13.03
CA ASP A 163 -12.46 -0.31 13.67
C ASP A 163 -11.27 -0.02 12.76
N ILE A 164 -10.71 1.18 12.88
CA ILE A 164 -9.61 1.69 12.06
C ILE A 164 -8.54 2.28 12.97
N THR A 165 -7.30 1.81 12.81
CA THR A 165 -6.12 2.38 13.43
C THR A 165 -5.29 3.07 12.35
N VAL A 166 -5.13 4.39 12.46
CA VAL A 166 -4.19 5.14 11.60
C VAL A 166 -2.79 5.01 12.18
N ASP A 167 -2.01 4.10 11.60
CA ASP A 167 -0.64 3.79 12.00
C ASP A 167 0.31 4.96 11.71
N GLN A 168 0.04 5.70 10.63
CA GLN A 168 0.86 6.82 10.20
C GLN A 168 0.05 7.77 9.32
N LEU A 169 0.25 9.08 9.52
CA LEU A 169 -0.35 10.16 8.72
C LEU A 169 0.63 11.32 8.64
N PHE A 170 0.78 11.90 7.45
CA PHE A 170 1.41 13.20 7.29
C PHE A 170 0.85 13.93 6.06
N SER A 171 1.04 15.24 6.05
CA SER A 171 0.74 16.12 4.92
C SER A 171 1.99 16.83 4.39
N ALA A 172 1.91 17.27 3.14
CA ALA A 172 2.80 18.23 2.52
C ALA A 172 1.93 19.15 1.66
N GLY A 173 1.63 20.35 2.16
CA GLY A 173 0.64 21.25 1.57
C GLY A 173 -0.77 20.67 1.64
N ASN A 174 -1.48 20.62 0.50
CA ASN A 174 -2.86 20.12 0.40
C ASN A 174 -2.95 18.62 0.08
N ARG A 175 -1.82 17.91 0.16
CA ARG A 175 -1.72 16.48 -0.12
C ARG A 175 -1.10 15.78 1.08
N GLY A 176 -1.24 14.46 1.15
CA GLY A 176 -0.60 13.69 2.20
C GLY A 176 -0.59 12.21 1.91
N ALA A 177 -0.09 11.45 2.87
CA ALA A 177 -0.10 10.00 2.82
C ALA A 177 -0.42 9.40 4.18
N PHE A 178 -0.93 8.17 4.16
CA PHE A 178 -1.28 7.42 5.35
C PHE A 178 -0.92 5.94 5.21
N HIS A 179 -0.75 5.31 6.37
CA HIS A 179 -0.86 3.87 6.54
C HIS A 179 -1.87 3.61 7.66
N LEU A 180 -2.72 2.59 7.49
CA LEU A 180 -3.70 2.21 8.47
C LEU A 180 -4.00 0.71 8.46
N SER A 181 -4.57 0.27 9.57
CA SER A 181 -5.05 -1.09 9.79
C SER A 181 -6.54 -1.07 10.10
N CYS A 182 -7.32 -1.76 9.28
CA CYS A 182 -8.75 -1.97 9.48
C CYS A 182 -8.99 -3.34 10.13
N THR A 183 -9.65 -3.36 11.29
CA THR A 183 -10.17 -4.61 11.86
C THR A 183 -11.65 -4.75 11.54
N GLY A 184 -12.11 -5.98 11.33
CA GLY A 184 -13.48 -6.21 10.91
C GLY A 184 -13.83 -7.67 10.69
N LYS A 185 -14.91 -7.90 9.95
CA LYS A 185 -15.39 -9.24 9.60
C LYS A 185 -15.21 -9.50 8.10
N TYR A 186 -14.71 -10.69 7.76
CA TYR A 186 -14.62 -11.12 6.38
C TYR A 186 -16.03 -11.26 5.77
N LYS A 187 -16.26 -10.61 4.63
CA LYS A 187 -17.54 -10.60 3.90
C LYS A 187 -17.64 -11.69 2.83
N GLY A 188 -16.55 -12.39 2.52
CA GLY A 188 -16.46 -13.24 1.34
C GLY A 188 -15.76 -12.52 0.19
N GLY A 189 -15.84 -13.08 -1.01
CA GLY A 189 -15.40 -12.45 -2.26
C GLY A 189 -14.13 -13.03 -2.86
N PHE A 190 -13.27 -13.70 -2.08
CA PHE A 190 -12.19 -14.48 -2.66
C PHE A 190 -12.72 -15.81 -3.23
N PRO A 191 -12.38 -16.18 -4.48
CA PRO A 191 -12.89 -17.40 -5.11
C PRO A 191 -12.28 -18.68 -4.53
N ASP A 192 -11.08 -18.59 -3.95
CA ASP A 192 -10.30 -19.70 -3.40
C ASP A 192 -10.44 -19.85 -1.87
N ILE A 193 -11.33 -19.10 -1.23
CA ILE A 193 -11.55 -19.10 0.22
C ILE A 193 -12.93 -19.69 0.55
N ASP A 194 -12.98 -20.59 1.53
CA ASP A 194 -14.23 -21.22 1.97
C ASP A 194 -15.24 -20.18 2.50
N THR A 195 -16.45 -20.22 1.96
CA THR A 195 -17.59 -19.40 2.40
C THR A 195 -17.95 -19.57 3.88
N ALA A 196 -17.58 -20.70 4.50
CA ALA A 196 -17.76 -20.91 5.94
C ALA A 196 -16.95 -19.93 6.81
N LEU A 197 -15.93 -19.27 6.25
CA LEU A 197 -15.12 -18.28 6.94
C LEU A 197 -15.75 -16.87 6.94
N VAL A 198 -16.87 -16.66 6.25
CA VAL A 198 -17.62 -15.39 6.31
C VAL A 198 -18.00 -15.10 7.77
N GLY A 199 -17.75 -13.87 8.22
CA GLY A 199 -17.94 -13.46 9.62
C GLY A 199 -16.72 -13.67 10.52
N GLN A 200 -15.64 -14.29 10.03
CA GLN A 200 -14.38 -14.41 10.78
C GLN A 200 -13.74 -13.03 10.98
N SER A 201 -13.14 -12.82 12.16
CA SER A 201 -12.40 -11.59 12.44
C SER A 201 -11.09 -11.55 11.66
N VAL A 202 -10.88 -10.44 10.96
CA VAL A 202 -9.72 -10.21 10.08
C VAL A 202 -9.13 -8.83 10.31
N ILE A 203 -7.88 -8.66 9.85
CA ILE A 203 -7.18 -7.38 9.76
C ILE A 203 -6.79 -7.17 8.30
N LEU A 204 -7.12 -6.00 7.76
CA LEU A 204 -6.70 -5.56 6.44
C LEU A 204 -5.86 -4.30 6.59
N ARG A 205 -4.72 -4.23 5.93
CA ARG A 205 -3.83 -3.07 5.95
C ARG A 205 -3.90 -2.31 4.65
N LEU A 206 -3.82 -0.99 4.74
CA LEU A 206 -3.92 -0.07 3.62
C LEU A 206 -2.80 0.97 3.70
N ALA A 207 -2.21 1.30 2.55
CA ALA A 207 -1.34 2.46 2.37
C ALA A 207 -1.90 3.33 1.24
N GLY A 208 -1.89 4.64 1.42
CA GLY A 208 -2.45 5.53 0.42
C GLY A 208 -1.91 6.95 0.43
N LEU A 209 -2.17 7.64 -0.68
CA LEU A 209 -2.02 9.08 -0.84
C LEU A 209 -3.40 9.71 -0.84
N PHE A 210 -3.52 10.97 -0.38
CA PHE A 210 -4.77 11.70 -0.42
C PHE A 210 -4.57 13.15 -0.86
N ASP A 211 -5.61 13.71 -1.46
CA ASP A 211 -5.71 15.12 -1.85
C ASP A 211 -6.87 15.77 -1.06
N VAL A 212 -6.65 16.99 -0.58
CA VAL A 212 -7.69 17.82 0.06
C VAL A 212 -7.97 19.04 -0.82
N ALA A 213 -9.25 19.28 -1.11
CA ALA A 213 -9.74 20.46 -1.81
C ALA A 213 -11.08 20.90 -1.18
N ASP A 214 -11.32 22.20 -1.12
CA ASP A 214 -12.58 22.77 -0.62
C ASP A 214 -13.02 22.24 0.75
N GLY A 215 -12.04 22.02 1.65
CA GLY A 215 -12.27 21.55 3.02
C GLY A 215 -12.63 20.06 3.14
N ALA A 216 -12.46 19.26 2.08
CA ALA A 216 -12.75 17.83 2.09
C ALA A 216 -11.68 17.02 1.36
N VAL A 217 -11.57 15.73 1.71
CA VAL A 217 -10.78 14.77 0.92
C VAL A 217 -11.45 14.62 -0.45
N SER A 218 -10.75 15.02 -1.52
CA SER A 218 -11.26 14.99 -2.89
C SER A 218 -10.87 13.71 -3.63
N ARG A 219 -9.73 13.11 -3.27
CA ARG A 219 -9.22 11.86 -3.86
C ARG A 219 -8.35 11.10 -2.87
N VAL A 220 -8.40 9.78 -2.97
CA VAL A 220 -7.52 8.84 -2.28
C VAL A 220 -7.00 7.82 -3.29
N GLN A 221 -5.68 7.63 -3.35
CA GLN A 221 -5.03 6.57 -4.11
C GLN A 221 -4.55 5.53 -3.11
N VAL A 222 -5.08 4.31 -3.13
CA VAL A 222 -4.88 3.36 -2.03
C VAL A 222 -4.59 1.95 -2.50
N CYS A 223 -3.64 1.29 -1.85
CA CYS A 223 -3.38 -0.14 -2.00
C CYS A 223 -3.72 -0.87 -0.71
N ALA A 224 -4.31 -2.06 -0.84
CA ALA A 224 -4.68 -2.91 0.28
C ALA A 224 -3.96 -4.26 0.22
N ASP A 225 -3.54 -4.80 1.37
CA ASP A 225 -2.90 -6.12 1.47
C ASP A 225 -3.91 -7.26 1.33
N ARG A 226 -4.45 -7.43 0.12
CA ARG A 226 -5.44 -8.47 -0.19
C ARG A 226 -4.84 -9.87 -0.10
N LEU A 227 -3.55 -10.02 -0.41
CA LEU A 227 -2.89 -11.34 -0.34
C LEU A 227 -2.65 -11.76 1.11
N GLY A 228 -2.18 -10.86 1.97
CA GLY A 228 -2.04 -11.13 3.40
C GLY A 228 -3.38 -11.43 4.05
N LEU A 229 -4.43 -10.69 3.70
CA LEU A 229 -5.80 -11.02 4.13
C LEU A 229 -6.20 -12.45 3.71
N SER A 230 -6.07 -12.79 2.43
CA SER A 230 -6.38 -14.12 1.89
C SER A 230 -5.61 -15.23 2.62
N ARG A 231 -4.31 -15.04 2.89
CA ARG A 231 -3.48 -16.00 3.62
C ARG A 231 -3.91 -16.18 5.08
N SER A 232 -4.24 -15.09 5.76
CA SER A 232 -4.69 -15.14 7.16
C SER A 232 -5.98 -15.92 7.39
N LEU A 233 -6.76 -16.17 6.32
CA LEU A 233 -7.97 -16.99 6.32
C LEU A 233 -7.68 -18.48 6.03
N MET A 234 -6.55 -18.79 5.39
CA MET A 234 -6.16 -20.17 5.04
C MET A 234 -5.30 -20.82 6.12
N ASP A 235 -4.50 -20.04 6.84
CA ASP A 235 -3.64 -20.58 7.89
C ASP A 235 -4.49 -20.95 9.12
N PRO A 236 -4.37 -22.17 9.67
CA PRO A 236 -5.03 -22.52 10.92
C PRO A 236 -4.49 -21.62 12.02
N LYS A 237 -5.40 -20.90 12.70
CA LYS A 237 -5.12 -20.16 13.92
C LYS A 237 -4.90 -21.12 15.09
#